data_AF-A0A5N8YJJ4-F1
#
_entry.id   AF-A0A5N8YJJ4-F1
#
_cell.length_a   1.000
_cell.length_b   1.000
_cell.length_c   1.000
_cell.angle_alpha   90.00
_cell.angle_beta   90.00
_cell.angle_gamma   90.00
#
_symmetry.space_group_name_H-M   'P 1'
#
loop_
_entity.id
_entity.type
_entity.pdbx_description
1 polymer ?
#
loop_
_entity_poly.entity_id
_entity_poly.type
_entity_poly.pdbx_seq_one_letter_code
_entity_poly.pdbx_strand_id
1 'polypeptide(L)'
;MDTKQILSELESLRNSGTKVPGFRGKVMIESDKLAQLALAIESGMPADIEEAQAIIMQRDSIISQANLEAKRVKEEAENAADTLRSTATETHDLKVADSEIMKEASSRGDVITNSAATEAQSIIQDSQRKAYAIINEAENSASFQREGADRYSREVLSGLEEKLADVLGQVRRGIDTLQSDKATSSNGSKVSV
;
A
#
# COMPACT_ATOMS: atom_id res chain seq x y z
N MET A 1 24.04 47.50 -64.90
CA MET A 1 25.05 46.46 -65.13
C MET A 1 25.47 45.94 -63.78
N ASP A 2 25.64 44.62 -63.63
CA ASP A 2 26.22 44.03 -62.41
C ASP A 2 27.66 44.57 -62.24
N THR A 3 28.09 44.91 -61.03
CA THR A 3 29.46 45.37 -60.75
C THR A 3 30.52 44.40 -61.29
N LYS A 4 30.20 43.09 -61.37
CA LYS A 4 31.05 42.08 -62.03
C LYS A 4 31.18 42.26 -63.54
N GLN A 5 30.11 42.69 -64.20
CA GLN A 5 30.13 42.97 -65.64
C GLN A 5 30.93 44.24 -65.93
N ILE A 6 30.78 45.28 -65.09
CA ILE A 6 31.52 46.53 -65.22
C ILE A 6 33.03 46.28 -65.03
N LEU A 7 33.41 45.45 -64.06
CA LEU A 7 34.80 45.03 -63.85
C LEU A 7 35.34 44.24 -65.05
N SER A 8 34.55 43.31 -65.59
CA SER A 8 34.94 42.53 -66.78
C SER A 8 35.13 43.41 -68.01
N GLU A 9 34.28 44.43 -68.20
CA GLU A 9 34.44 45.41 -69.28
C GLU A 9 35.67 46.30 -69.07
N LEU A 10 35.98 46.70 -67.83
CA LEU A 10 37.19 47.46 -67.50
C LEU A 10 38.46 46.65 -67.81
N GLU A 11 38.46 45.36 -67.45
CA GLU A 11 39.56 44.43 -67.74
C GLU A 11 39.72 44.18 -69.23
N SER A 12 38.60 44.06 -69.96
CA SER A 12 38.61 43.96 -71.43
C SER A 12 39.19 45.22 -72.06
N LEU A 13 38.74 46.41 -71.63
CA LEU A 13 39.21 47.71 -72.12
C LEU A 13 40.73 47.89 -71.93
N ARG A 14 41.26 47.41 -70.80
CA ARG A 14 42.70 47.38 -70.50
C ARG A 14 43.47 46.46 -71.46
N ASN A 15 42.91 45.28 -71.77
CA ASN A 15 43.60 44.25 -72.56
C ASN A 15 43.48 44.48 -74.08
N SER A 16 42.40 45.12 -74.54
CA SER A 16 42.11 45.35 -75.98
C SER A 16 42.52 46.72 -76.50
N GLY A 17 42.93 47.65 -75.64
CA GLY A 17 43.26 49.01 -76.04
C GLY A 17 44.56 49.11 -76.88
N THR A 18 44.58 50.07 -77.80
CA THR A 18 45.69 50.28 -78.73
C THR A 18 46.94 50.76 -77.98
N LYS A 19 48.03 49.98 -77.98
CA LYS A 19 49.30 50.38 -77.36
C LYS A 19 49.91 51.56 -78.14
N VAL A 20 50.31 52.61 -77.43
CA VAL A 20 50.84 53.82 -78.08
C VAL A 20 52.33 53.63 -78.41
N PRO A 21 52.74 53.72 -79.69
CA PRO A 21 54.15 53.61 -80.07
C PRO A 21 55.01 54.69 -79.39
N GLY A 22 56.20 54.32 -78.89
CA GLY A 22 57.11 55.24 -78.20
C GLY A 22 56.81 55.47 -76.71
N PHE A 23 55.66 55.05 -76.21
CA PHE A 23 55.30 55.17 -74.79
C PHE A 23 55.13 53.77 -74.17
N ARG A 24 56.22 53.25 -73.58
CA ARG A 24 56.22 51.93 -72.93
C ARG A 24 55.14 51.84 -71.85
N GLY A 25 54.30 50.83 -71.95
CA GLY A 25 53.25 50.53 -70.97
C GLY A 25 51.98 51.38 -71.06
N LYS A 26 51.87 52.32 -72.03
CA LYS A 26 50.66 53.13 -72.19
C LYS A 26 49.71 52.50 -73.21
N VAL A 27 48.44 52.42 -72.83
CA VAL A 27 47.33 51.95 -73.66
C VAL A 27 46.42 53.15 -73.95
N MET A 28 46.10 53.34 -75.22
CA MET A 28 45.14 54.36 -75.67
C MET A 28 43.73 53.84 -75.45
N ILE A 29 42.94 54.62 -74.72
CA ILE A 29 41.57 54.29 -74.37
C ILE A 29 40.66 55.39 -74.91
N GLU A 30 39.52 54.99 -75.47
CA GLU A 30 38.47 55.93 -75.87
C GLU A 30 37.88 56.59 -74.62
N SER A 31 37.97 57.92 -74.55
CA SER A 31 37.47 58.72 -73.43
C SER A 31 36.00 58.46 -73.15
N ASP A 32 35.18 58.31 -74.20
CA ASP A 32 33.73 58.11 -74.07
C ASP A 32 33.39 56.75 -73.44
N LYS A 33 34.13 55.69 -73.80
CA LYS A 33 33.96 54.36 -73.19
C LYS A 33 34.39 54.35 -71.72
N LEU A 34 35.49 55.03 -71.39
CA LEU A 34 35.93 55.16 -70.00
C LEU A 34 34.92 55.96 -69.15
N ALA A 35 34.34 57.02 -69.72
CA ALA A 35 33.31 57.82 -69.07
C ALA A 35 32.00 57.03 -68.86
N GLN A 36 31.58 56.23 -69.84
CA GLN A 36 30.43 55.33 -69.70
C GLN A 36 30.66 54.28 -68.59
N LEU A 37 31.88 53.74 -68.50
CA LEU A 37 32.23 52.79 -67.46
C LEU A 37 32.22 53.44 -66.06
N ALA A 38 32.79 54.64 -65.94
CA ALA A 38 32.78 55.40 -64.69
C ALA A 38 31.34 55.70 -64.24
N LEU A 39 30.46 56.13 -65.15
CA LEU A 39 29.03 56.32 -64.89
C LEU A 39 28.32 55.01 -64.51
N ALA A 40 28.68 53.88 -65.12
CA ALA A 40 28.12 52.58 -64.78
C ALA A 40 28.55 52.13 -63.37
N ILE A 41 29.80 52.37 -62.96
CA ILE A 41 30.28 52.13 -61.58
C ILE A 41 29.51 53.04 -60.61
N GLU A 42 29.42 54.33 -60.92
CA GLU A 42 28.75 55.32 -60.08
C GLU A 42 27.25 55.02 -59.91
N SER A 43 26.60 54.49 -60.94
CA SER A 43 25.20 54.08 -60.88
C SER A 43 24.97 52.72 -60.21
N GLY A 44 25.91 51.76 -60.32
CA GLY A 44 25.71 50.39 -59.84
C GLY A 44 26.25 50.13 -58.43
N MET A 45 27.36 50.75 -58.07
CA MET A 45 28.05 50.52 -56.79
C MET A 45 27.25 50.99 -55.55
N PRO A 46 26.51 52.12 -55.58
CA PRO A 46 25.66 52.52 -54.45
C PRO A 46 24.55 51.51 -54.16
N ALA A 47 23.93 50.97 -55.20
CA ALA A 47 22.84 50.00 -55.07
C ALA A 47 23.32 48.69 -54.42
N ASP A 48 24.48 48.16 -54.82
CA ASP A 48 25.07 46.95 -54.24
C ASP A 48 25.46 47.15 -52.75
N ILE A 49 25.94 48.35 -52.39
CA ILE A 49 26.28 48.70 -50.99
C ILE A 49 25.01 48.81 -50.14
N GLU A 50 23.95 49.45 -50.65
CA GLU A 50 22.65 49.53 -49.97
C GLU A 50 22.05 48.14 -49.76
N GLU A 51 22.13 47.25 -50.76
CA GLU A 51 21.69 45.86 -50.64
C GLU A 51 22.50 45.10 -49.57
N ALA A 52 23.83 45.22 -49.58
CA ALA A 52 24.69 44.61 -48.58
C ALA A 52 24.38 45.11 -47.16
N GLN A 53 24.14 46.41 -46.98
CA GLN A 53 23.74 46.99 -45.70
C GLN A 53 22.38 46.46 -45.24
N ALA A 54 21.40 46.36 -46.16
CA ALA A 54 20.09 45.80 -45.86
C ALA A 54 20.18 44.33 -45.41
N ILE A 55 21.03 43.53 -46.06
CA ILE A 55 21.30 42.14 -45.67
C ILE A 55 21.93 42.06 -44.28
N ILE A 56 22.90 42.91 -43.97
CA ILE A 56 23.54 42.96 -42.64
C ILE A 56 22.50 43.32 -41.57
N MET A 57 21.69 44.36 -41.80
CA MET A 57 20.63 44.76 -40.87
C MET A 57 19.61 43.64 -40.65
N GLN A 58 19.20 42.95 -41.71
CA GLN A 58 18.29 41.82 -41.61
C GLN A 58 18.91 40.66 -40.83
N ARG A 59 20.19 40.34 -41.07
CA ARG A 59 20.93 39.31 -40.33
C ARG A 59 21.01 39.65 -38.84
N ASP A 60 21.34 40.89 -38.50
CA ASP A 60 21.45 41.33 -37.11
C ASP A 60 20.09 41.25 -36.39
N SER A 61 19.01 41.61 -37.09
CA SER A 61 17.63 41.42 -36.60
C SER A 61 17.31 39.96 -36.33
N ILE A 62 17.63 39.05 -37.27
CA ILE A 62 17.41 37.60 -37.10
C ILE A 62 18.19 37.07 -35.90
N ILE A 63 19.46 37.47 -35.74
CA ILE A 63 20.29 37.03 -34.60
C ILE A 63 19.69 37.54 -33.28
N SER A 64 19.23 38.79 -33.24
CA SER A 64 18.60 39.37 -32.05
C SER A 64 17.33 38.59 -31.67
N GLN A 65 16.46 38.30 -32.66
CA GLN A 65 15.25 37.51 -32.45
C GLN A 65 15.58 36.09 -31.99
N ALA A 66 16.54 35.42 -32.61
CA ALA A 66 16.97 34.08 -32.21
C ALA A 66 17.52 34.05 -30.78
N ASN A 67 18.29 35.07 -30.37
CA ASN A 67 18.79 35.19 -29.00
C ASN A 67 17.68 35.45 -27.98
N LEU A 68 16.68 36.27 -28.33
CA LEU A 68 15.51 36.50 -27.48
C LEU A 68 14.70 35.20 -27.30
N GLU A 69 14.45 34.48 -28.39
CA GLU A 69 13.70 33.23 -28.33
C GLU A 69 14.48 32.14 -27.58
N ALA A 70 15.79 32.04 -27.78
CA ALA A 70 16.64 31.11 -27.03
C ALA A 70 16.60 31.40 -25.52
N LYS A 71 16.62 32.68 -25.12
CA LYS A 71 16.44 33.08 -23.72
C LYS A 71 15.06 32.70 -23.20
N ARG A 72 14.00 32.98 -23.96
CA ARG A 72 12.62 32.64 -23.60
C ARG A 72 12.45 31.14 -23.36
N VAL A 73 12.94 30.31 -24.29
CA VAL A 73 12.90 28.85 -24.18
C VAL A 73 13.70 28.36 -22.97
N LYS A 74 14.88 28.93 -22.74
CA LYS A 74 15.69 28.58 -21.57
C LYS A 74 14.97 28.89 -20.26
N GLU A 75 14.41 30.08 -20.14
CA GLU A 75 13.69 30.52 -18.94
C GLU A 75 12.42 29.68 -18.70
N GLU A 76 11.69 29.35 -19.77
CA GLU A 76 10.53 28.45 -19.69
C GLU A 76 10.94 27.05 -19.24
N ALA A 77 12.05 26.51 -19.76
CA ALA A 77 12.58 25.21 -19.35
C ALA A 77 13.07 25.20 -17.91
N GLU A 78 13.72 26.26 -17.44
CA GLU A 78 14.16 26.41 -16.05
C GLU A 78 12.95 26.47 -15.10
N ASN A 79 11.95 27.30 -15.40
CA ASN A 79 10.71 27.37 -14.62
C ASN A 79 9.95 26.02 -14.60
N ALA A 80 9.86 25.34 -15.75
CA ALA A 80 9.25 24.01 -15.83
C ALA A 80 10.03 22.97 -15.02
N ALA A 81 11.36 23.02 -15.04
CA ALA A 81 12.20 22.14 -14.23
C ALA A 81 12.02 22.40 -12.73
N ASP A 82 11.94 23.65 -12.31
CA ASP A 82 11.74 24.03 -10.91
C ASP A 82 10.36 23.62 -10.40
N THR A 83 9.30 23.84 -11.18
CA THR A 83 7.95 23.37 -10.83
C THR A 83 7.86 21.84 -10.77
N LEU A 84 8.47 21.14 -11.72
CA LEU A 84 8.54 19.67 -11.71
C LEU A 84 9.31 19.17 -10.48
N ARG A 85 10.43 19.81 -10.13
CA ARG A 85 11.23 19.43 -8.96
C ARG A 85 10.47 19.69 -7.66
N SER A 86 9.76 20.80 -7.55
CA SER A 86 8.93 21.13 -6.38
C SER A 86 7.82 20.08 -6.20
N THR A 87 7.07 19.78 -7.26
CA THR A 87 5.99 18.79 -7.22
C THR A 87 6.49 17.37 -6.97
N ALA A 88 7.64 16.99 -7.56
CA ALA A 88 8.27 15.70 -7.29
C ALA A 88 8.73 15.55 -5.83
N THR A 89 9.24 16.62 -5.22
CA THR A 89 9.66 16.61 -3.80
C THR A 89 8.45 16.48 -2.88
N GLU A 90 7.39 17.26 -3.11
CA GLU A 90 6.16 17.19 -2.32
C GLU A 90 5.49 15.80 -2.41
N THR A 91 5.41 15.24 -3.62
CA THR A 91 4.84 13.89 -3.81
C THR A 91 5.71 12.79 -3.23
N HIS A 92 7.04 12.95 -3.24
CA HIS A 92 7.96 12.03 -2.59
C HIS A 92 7.73 12.02 -1.08
N ASP A 93 7.67 13.19 -0.44
CA ASP A 93 7.53 13.32 1.01
C ASP A 93 6.20 12.73 1.49
N LEU A 94 5.11 12.95 0.74
CA LEU A 94 3.81 12.32 1.02
C LEU A 94 3.86 10.79 0.90
N LYS A 95 4.56 10.25 -0.11
CA LYS A 95 4.68 8.78 -0.30
C LYS A 95 5.53 8.12 0.78
N VAL A 96 6.59 8.78 1.24
CA VAL A 96 7.41 8.28 2.37
C VAL A 96 6.58 8.28 3.65
N ALA A 97 5.85 9.36 3.94
CA ALA A 97 4.96 9.43 5.10
C ALA A 97 3.88 8.34 5.06
N ASP A 98 3.23 8.11 3.91
CA ASP A 98 2.25 7.04 3.72
C ASP A 98 2.87 5.66 3.96
N SER A 99 4.08 5.42 3.45
CA SER A 99 4.82 4.17 3.68
C SER A 99 5.19 3.96 5.16
N GLU A 100 5.56 5.01 5.89
CA GLU A 100 5.87 4.92 7.32
C GLU A 100 4.63 4.64 8.15
N ILE A 101 3.51 5.31 7.86
CA ILE A 101 2.21 5.05 8.50
C ILE A 101 1.79 3.60 8.26
N MET A 102 1.90 3.11 7.03
CA MET A 102 1.53 1.75 6.68
C MET A 102 2.40 0.71 7.41
N LYS A 103 3.71 0.96 7.50
CA LYS A 103 4.64 0.10 8.23
C LYS A 103 4.33 0.06 9.73
N GLU A 104 4.08 1.22 10.34
CA GLU A 104 3.71 1.32 11.75
C GLU A 104 2.35 0.67 12.02
N ALA A 105 1.35 0.90 11.15
CA ALA A 105 0.04 0.28 11.26
C ALA A 105 0.11 -1.25 11.15
N SER A 106 0.91 -1.79 10.22
CA SER A 106 1.15 -3.23 10.09
C SER A 106 1.81 -3.80 11.35
N SER A 107 2.87 -3.15 11.84
CA SER A 107 3.57 -3.55 13.06
C SER A 107 2.63 -3.60 14.28
N ARG A 108 1.80 -2.55 14.45
CA ARG A 108 0.79 -2.54 15.52
C ARG A 108 -0.27 -3.61 15.35
N GLY A 109 -0.70 -3.87 14.11
CA GLY A 109 -1.63 -4.96 13.80
C GLY A 109 -1.07 -6.33 14.20
N ASP A 110 0.20 -6.58 13.88
CA ASP A 110 0.90 -7.82 14.25
C ASP A 110 1.01 -7.97 15.77
N VAL A 111 1.31 -6.88 16.49
CA VAL A 111 1.33 -6.91 17.97
C VAL A 111 -0.04 -7.23 18.56
N ILE A 112 -1.11 -6.60 18.06
CA ILE A 112 -2.47 -6.83 18.54
C ILE A 112 -2.90 -8.27 18.30
N THR A 113 -2.66 -8.81 17.09
CA THR A 113 -3.04 -10.18 16.75
C THR A 113 -2.28 -11.21 17.58
N ASN A 114 -0.98 -11.02 17.80
CA ASN A 114 -0.17 -11.90 18.64
C ASN A 114 -0.57 -11.83 20.13
N SER A 115 -0.85 -10.62 20.63
CA SER A 115 -1.34 -10.44 22.01
C SER A 115 -2.69 -11.11 22.21
N ALA A 116 -3.63 -10.91 21.28
CA ALA A 116 -4.95 -11.52 21.33
C ALA A 116 -4.87 -13.06 21.22
N ALA A 117 -3.99 -13.59 20.38
CA ALA A 117 -3.78 -15.04 20.27
C ALA A 117 -3.22 -15.63 21.59
N THR A 118 -2.28 -14.94 22.22
CA THR A 118 -1.70 -15.36 23.52
C THR A 118 -2.74 -15.34 24.63
N GLU A 119 -3.54 -14.27 24.70
CA GLU A 119 -4.61 -14.13 25.70
C GLU A 119 -5.70 -15.19 25.50
N ALA A 120 -6.14 -15.41 24.25
CA ALA A 120 -7.10 -16.45 23.92
C ALA A 120 -6.60 -17.84 24.34
N GLN A 121 -5.33 -18.14 24.09
CA GLN A 121 -4.73 -19.41 24.50
C GLN A 121 -4.73 -19.58 26.02
N SER A 122 -4.44 -18.51 26.77
CA SER A 122 -4.50 -18.50 28.24
C SER A 122 -5.92 -18.72 28.76
N ILE A 123 -6.92 -18.04 28.17
CA ILE A 123 -8.33 -18.21 28.53
C ILE A 123 -8.79 -19.65 28.31
N ILE A 124 -8.44 -20.25 27.17
CA ILE A 124 -8.79 -21.65 26.87
C ILE A 124 -8.16 -22.58 27.91
N GLN A 125 -6.87 -22.39 28.22
CA GLN A 125 -6.18 -23.23 29.20
C GLN A 125 -6.77 -23.10 30.61
N ASP A 126 -7.08 -21.88 31.06
CA ASP A 126 -7.70 -21.65 32.36
C ASP A 126 -9.13 -22.22 32.42
N SER A 127 -9.89 -22.04 31.34
CA SER A 127 -11.23 -22.62 31.20
C SER A 127 -11.20 -24.15 31.26
N GLN A 128 -10.25 -24.79 30.57
CA GLN A 128 -10.05 -26.23 30.65
C GLN A 128 -9.71 -26.68 32.07
N ARG A 129 -8.80 -25.98 32.75
CA ARG A 129 -8.42 -26.31 34.14
C ARG A 129 -9.62 -26.22 35.09
N LYS A 130 -10.43 -25.16 34.98
CA LYS A 130 -11.66 -25.00 35.78
C LYS A 130 -12.67 -26.09 35.48
N ALA A 131 -12.88 -26.42 34.20
CA ALA A 131 -13.78 -27.49 33.80
C ALA A 131 -13.37 -28.84 34.42
N TYR A 132 -12.08 -29.20 34.36
CA TYR A 132 -11.57 -30.41 35.00
C TYR A 132 -11.75 -30.40 36.52
N ALA A 133 -11.51 -29.26 37.18
CA ALA A 133 -11.72 -29.14 38.62
C ALA A 133 -13.18 -29.37 39.01
N ILE A 134 -14.12 -28.74 38.28
CA ILE A 134 -15.57 -28.88 38.51
C ILE A 134 -16.02 -30.33 38.28
N ILE A 135 -15.55 -30.97 37.21
CA ILE A 135 -15.89 -32.37 36.93
C ILE A 135 -15.40 -33.28 38.05
N ASN A 136 -14.13 -33.16 38.46
CA ASN A 136 -13.57 -33.96 39.54
C ASN A 136 -14.31 -33.73 40.88
N GLU A 137 -14.65 -32.49 41.19
CA GLU A 137 -15.42 -32.15 42.39
C GLU A 137 -16.83 -32.73 42.35
N ALA A 138 -17.51 -32.64 41.20
CA ALA A 138 -18.83 -33.21 40.99
C ALA A 138 -18.81 -34.74 41.09
N GLU A 139 -17.80 -35.40 40.52
CA GLU A 139 -17.61 -36.86 40.61
C GLU A 139 -17.37 -37.30 42.06
N ASN A 140 -16.51 -36.62 42.80
CA ASN A 140 -16.25 -36.91 44.21
C ASN A 140 -17.52 -36.72 45.06
N SER A 141 -18.24 -35.62 44.85
CA SER A 141 -19.47 -35.32 45.57
C SER A 141 -20.57 -36.35 45.26
N ALA A 142 -20.71 -36.73 43.99
CA ALA A 142 -21.66 -37.76 43.57
C ALA A 142 -21.31 -39.14 44.18
N SER A 143 -20.03 -39.50 44.21
CA SER A 143 -19.56 -40.73 44.87
C SER A 143 -19.88 -40.72 46.37
N PHE A 144 -19.59 -39.61 47.05
CA PHE A 144 -19.88 -39.46 48.48
C PHE A 144 -21.38 -39.53 48.78
N GLN A 145 -22.22 -38.88 47.97
CA GLN A 145 -23.67 -38.94 48.11
C GLN A 145 -24.21 -40.35 47.88
N ARG A 146 -23.71 -41.07 46.86
CA ARG A 146 -24.10 -42.46 46.61
C ARG A 146 -23.75 -43.36 47.79
N GLU A 147 -22.52 -43.28 48.29
CA GLU A 147 -22.10 -44.08 49.44
C GLU A 147 -22.94 -43.77 50.70
N GLY A 148 -23.22 -42.49 50.95
CA GLY A 148 -24.07 -42.06 52.07
C GLY A 148 -25.51 -42.57 51.93
N ALA A 149 -26.09 -42.49 50.74
CA ALA A 149 -27.44 -42.99 50.45
C ALA A 149 -27.53 -44.51 50.58
N ASP A 150 -26.52 -45.25 50.11
CA ASP A 150 -26.44 -46.70 50.25
C ASP A 150 -26.34 -47.11 51.73
N ARG A 151 -25.52 -46.40 52.51
CA ARG A 151 -25.38 -46.63 53.95
C ARG A 151 -26.69 -46.37 54.68
N TYR A 152 -27.34 -45.24 54.42
CA TYR A 152 -28.64 -44.90 55.00
C TYR A 152 -29.70 -45.94 54.62
N SER A 153 -29.74 -46.37 53.36
CA SER A 153 -30.68 -47.39 52.89
C SER A 153 -30.48 -48.71 53.63
N ARG A 154 -29.23 -49.15 53.87
CA ARG A 154 -28.94 -50.34 54.67
C ARG A 154 -29.41 -50.20 56.12
N GLU A 155 -29.18 -49.05 56.74
CA GLU A 155 -29.60 -48.80 58.11
C GLU A 155 -31.13 -48.84 58.25
N VAL A 156 -31.85 -48.17 57.34
CA VAL A 156 -33.32 -48.17 57.32
C VAL A 156 -33.88 -49.57 57.06
N LEU A 157 -33.32 -50.31 56.10
CA LEU A 157 -33.74 -51.67 55.79
C LEU A 157 -33.48 -52.63 56.95
N SER A 158 -32.31 -52.54 57.59
CA SER A 158 -31.97 -53.34 58.77
C SER A 158 -32.90 -53.06 59.94
N GLY A 159 -33.23 -51.78 60.19
CA GLY A 159 -34.18 -51.41 61.24
C GLY A 159 -35.62 -51.84 60.94
N LEU A 160 -36.01 -51.87 59.65
CA LEU A 160 -37.31 -52.40 59.25
C LEU A 160 -37.36 -53.93 59.42
N GLU A 161 -36.28 -54.63 59.09
CA GLU A 161 -36.14 -56.07 59.30
C GLU A 161 -36.29 -56.44 60.78
N GLU A 162 -35.60 -55.72 61.67
CA GLU A 162 -35.68 -55.92 63.13
C GLU A 162 -37.13 -55.74 63.63
N LYS A 163 -37.81 -54.67 63.22
CA LYS A 163 -39.22 -54.43 63.58
C LYS A 163 -40.15 -55.53 63.05
N LEU A 164 -39.94 -56.00 61.83
CA LEU A 164 -40.73 -57.10 61.26
C LEU A 164 -40.49 -58.41 62.02
N ALA A 165 -39.25 -58.69 62.42
CA ALA A 165 -38.92 -59.86 63.24
C ALA A 165 -39.62 -59.81 64.61
N ASP A 166 -39.68 -58.64 65.25
CA ASP A 166 -40.40 -58.44 66.51
C ASP A 166 -41.90 -58.69 66.36
N VAL A 167 -42.53 -58.09 65.34
CA VAL A 167 -43.96 -58.28 65.06
C VAL A 167 -44.25 -59.74 64.74
N LEU A 168 -43.41 -60.39 63.92
CA LEU A 168 -43.54 -61.82 63.62
C LEU A 168 -43.41 -62.67 64.89
N GLY A 169 -42.49 -62.32 65.79
CA GLY A 169 -42.32 -62.95 67.09
C GLY A 169 -43.57 -62.81 67.98
N GLN A 170 -44.21 -61.64 67.99
CA GLN A 170 -45.47 -61.42 68.69
C GLN A 170 -46.62 -62.25 68.08
N VAL A 171 -46.73 -62.29 66.75
CA VAL A 171 -47.73 -63.12 66.06
C VAL A 171 -47.54 -64.60 66.37
N ARG A 172 -46.30 -65.11 66.33
CA ARG A 172 -45.99 -66.52 66.69
C ARG A 172 -46.40 -66.83 68.14
N ARG A 173 -46.01 -65.98 69.10
CA ARG A 173 -46.43 -66.13 70.50
C ARG A 173 -47.96 -66.14 70.63
N GLY A 174 -48.66 -65.28 69.91
CA GLY A 174 -50.14 -65.25 69.88
C GLY A 174 -50.77 -66.51 69.28
N ILE A 175 -50.18 -67.08 68.22
CA ILE A 175 -50.61 -68.36 67.65
C ILE A 175 -50.40 -69.50 68.66
N ASP A 176 -49.22 -69.57 69.28
CA ASP A 176 -48.88 -70.60 70.26
C ASP A 176 -49.83 -70.56 71.48
N THR A 177 -50.19 -69.37 71.97
CA THR A 177 -51.17 -69.22 73.06
C THR A 177 -52.56 -69.72 72.67
N LEU A 178 -53.04 -69.40 71.46
CA LEU A 178 -54.35 -69.86 70.99
C LEU A 178 -54.39 -71.38 70.73
N GLN A 179 -53.29 -71.96 70.26
CA GLN A 179 -53.18 -73.42 70.11
C GLN A 179 -53.13 -74.12 71.47
N SER A 180 -52.45 -73.52 72.45
CA SER A 180 -52.41 -74.01 73.83
C SER A 180 -53.80 -73.99 74.48
N ASP A 181 -54.55 -72.88 74.34
CA ASP A 181 -55.93 -72.79 74.85
C ASP A 181 -56.88 -73.80 74.20
N LYS A 182 -56.69 -74.10 72.91
CA LYS A 182 -57.47 -75.14 72.21
C LYS A 182 -57.14 -76.55 72.75
N ALA A 183 -55.88 -76.81 73.11
CA ALA A 183 -55.49 -78.07 73.76
C ALA A 183 -56.13 -78.20 75.17
N THR A 184 -56.16 -77.11 75.96
CA THR A 184 -56.79 -77.10 77.30
C THR A 184 -58.31 -77.23 77.23
N SER A 185 -58.97 -76.60 76.25
CA SER A 185 -60.43 -76.71 76.03
C SER A 185 -60.86 -78.11 75.56
N SER A 186 -60.01 -78.81 74.78
CA SER A 186 -60.29 -80.20 74.36
C SER A 186 -60.22 -81.22 75.51
N ASN A 187 -59.52 -80.90 76.61
CA ASN A 187 -59.39 -81.77 77.78
C ASN A 187 -60.52 -81.55 78.82
N GLY A 188 -61.32 -80.49 78.68
CA GLY A 188 -62.48 -80.19 79.55
C GLY A 188 -63.79 -80.87 79.12
N SER A 189 -63.86 -81.47 77.94
CA SER A 189 -65.08 -82.13 77.41
C SER A 189 -65.18 -83.63 77.76
N LYS A 190 -64.28 -84.15 78.60
CA LYS A 190 -64.27 -85.57 79.02
C LYS A 190 -64.48 -85.79 80.52
N VAL A 191 -65.22 -84.95 81.24
CA VAL A 191 -65.73 -85.30 82.58
C VAL A 191 -67.06 -84.60 82.83
N SER A 192 -68.17 -85.32 82.68
CA SER A 192 -69.29 -85.44 83.64
C SER A 192 -70.54 -85.97 82.94
N VAL A 193 -70.85 -87.22 83.32
CA VAL A 193 -72.10 -87.97 83.36
C VAL A 193 -73.39 -87.18 83.12
#